data_AF-A0A6L7P9E5-F1
#
_entry.id   AF-A0A6L7P9E5-F1
#
_cell.length_a   1.000
_cell.length_b   1.000
_cell.length_c   1.000
_cell.angle_alpha   90.00
_cell.angle_beta   90.00
_cell.angle_gamma   90.00
#
_symmetry.space_group_name_H-M   'P 1'
#
loop_
_entity.id
_entity.type
_entity.pdbx_description
1 polymer ?
#
loop_
_entity_poly.entity_id
_entity_poly.type
_entity_poly.pdbx_seq_one_letter_code
_entity_poly.pdbx_strand_id
1 'polypeptide(L)' 'MNAWAFWKMHGAGNDFVVTDGGEPAHAERSDAEWRTLAERMCDRHFGVGADGLIVV' A
#
# COMPACT_ATOMS: atom_id res chain seq x y z
N MET A 1 4.12 -2.41 -17.90
CA MET A 1 4.12 -1.83 -16.54
C MET A 1 2.74 -2.09 -15.97
N ASN A 2 2.64 -2.84 -14.88
CA ASN A 2 1.36 -3.03 -14.21
C ASN A 2 1.14 -1.83 -13.29
N ALA A 3 0.09 -1.05 -13.54
CA ALA A 3 -0.34 0.00 -12.65
C ALA A 3 -1.14 -0.64 -11.51
N TRP A 4 -0.85 -0.24 -10.28
CA TRP A 4 -1.55 -0.72 -9.10
C TRP A 4 -2.44 0.41 -8.58
N ALA A 5 -3.73 0.13 -8.45
CA ALA A 5 -4.70 1.09 -7.93
C ALA A 5 -4.55 1.20 -6.42
N PHE A 6 -4.57 2.44 -5.92
CA PHE A 6 -4.59 2.73 -4.49
C PHE A 6 -5.20 4.11 -4.26
N TRP A 7 -5.59 4.37 -3.02
CA TRP A 7 -5.97 5.68 -2.53
C TRP A 7 -4.96 6.15 -1.49
N LYS A 8 -4.55 7.41 -1.56
CA LYS A 8 -3.82 8.05 -0.47
C LYS A 8 -4.80 8.77 0.43
N MET A 9 -4.85 8.37 1.69
CA MET A 9 -5.78 8.91 2.68
C MET A 9 -5.00 9.49 3.86
N HIS A 10 -5.53 10.52 4.51
CA HIS A 10 -4.89 11.10 5.70
C HIS A 10 -5.93 11.51 6.74
N GLY A 11 -5.52 11.57 7.99
CA GLY A 11 -6.37 11.98 9.11
C GLY A 11 -5.54 12.29 10.35
N ALA A 12 -5.84 13.41 11.01
CA ALA A 12 -5.16 13.84 12.25
C ALA A 12 -3.61 13.85 12.19
N GLY A 13 -3.04 14.06 11.00
CA GLY A 13 -1.59 14.11 10.79
C GLY A 13 -0.93 12.79 10.40
N ASN A 14 -1.65 11.66 10.38
CA ASN A 14 -1.17 10.41 9.79
C ASN A 14 -1.65 10.26 8.35
N ASP A 15 -0.83 9.67 7.48
CA ASP A 15 -1.18 9.32 6.11
C ASP A 15 -0.98 7.83 5.78
N PHE A 16 -1.86 7.29 4.93
CA PHE A 16 -1.89 5.87 4.56
C PHE A 16 -2.05 5.69 3.06
N VAL A 17 -1.41 4.66 2.53
CA VAL A 17 -1.79 4.05 1.26
C VAL A 17 -2.87 3.02 1.55
N VAL A 18 -3.97 3.06 0.81
CA VAL A 18 -5.11 2.14 0.96
C VAL A 18 -5.36 1.42 -0.36
N THR A 19 -5.54 0.10 -0.30
CA THR A 19 -5.81 -0.76 -1.46
C THR A 19 -6.87 -1.78 -1.11
N ASP A 20 -7.64 -2.21 -2.11
CA ASP A 20 -8.50 -3.39 -2.01
C ASP A 20 -7.60 -4.64 -2.08
N GLY A 21 -7.66 -5.54 -1.10
CA GLY A 21 -6.92 -6.80 -1.07
C GLY A 21 -7.65 -7.96 -1.74
N GLY A 22 -8.93 -7.77 -2.06
CA GLY A 22 -9.79 -8.74 -2.75
C GLY A 22 -9.64 -8.73 -4.28
N GLU A 23 -8.88 -7.78 -4.85
CA GLU A 23 -8.62 -7.79 -6.29
C GLU A 23 -7.91 -9.10 -6.71
N PRO A 24 -8.24 -9.68 -7.89
CA PRO A 24 -7.59 -10.89 -8.37
C PRO A 24 -6.06 -10.81 -8.44
N ALA A 25 -5.52 -9.60 -8.64
CA ALA A 25 -4.09 -9.33 -8.63
C ALA A 25 -3.40 -9.54 -7.26
N HIS A 26 -4.17 -9.79 -6.20
CA HIS A 26 -3.70 -9.91 -4.82
C HIS A 26 -4.06 -11.24 -4.16
N ALA A 27 -4.83 -12.09 -4.85
CA ALA A 27 -5.38 -13.34 -4.31
C ALA A 27 -4.33 -14.31 -3.72
N GLU A 28 -3.07 -14.21 -4.15
CA GLU A 28 -1.99 -15.10 -3.71
C GLU A 28 -0.91 -14.40 -2.88
N ARG A 29 -1.10 -13.14 -2.48
CA ARG A 29 -0.09 -12.43 -1.68
C ARG A 29 -0.02 -12.96 -0.26
N SER A 30 1.18 -13.38 0.11
CA SER A 30 1.56 -13.68 1.48
C SER A 30 1.74 -12.42 2.33
N ASP A 31 1.70 -12.58 3.66
CA ASP A 31 2.01 -11.53 4.62
C ASP A 31 3.39 -10.89 4.38
N ALA A 32 4.37 -11.69 3.93
CA ALA A 32 5.73 -11.21 3.64
C ALA A 32 5.75 -10.29 2.41
N GLU A 33 4.95 -10.59 1.38
CA GLU A 33 4.79 -9.74 0.21
C GLU A 33 4.06 -8.45 0.55
N TRP A 34 3.04 -8.50 1.41
CA TRP A 34 2.38 -7.30 1.92
C TRP A 34 3.31 -6.39 2.69
N ARG A 35 4.17 -6.95 3.55
CA ARG A 35 5.20 -6.19 4.28
C ARG A 35 6.19 -5.51 3.33
N THR A 36 6.73 -6.29 2.38
CA THR A 36 7.66 -5.77 1.36
C THR A 36 7.03 -4.63 0.57
N LEU A 37 5.75 -4.76 0.25
CA LEU A 37 5.01 -3.76 -0.50
C LEU A 37 4.74 -2.50 0.33
N ALA A 38 4.38 -2.66 1.61
CA ALA A 38 4.22 -1.56 2.54
C ALA A 38 5.53 -0.76 2.65
N GLU A 39 6.68 -1.42 2.85
CA GLU A 39 7.99 -0.76 2.92
C GLU A 39 8.29 0.06 1.67
N ARG A 40 8.08 -0.52 0.48
CA ARG A 40 8.33 0.15 -0.80
C ARG A 40 7.39 1.32 -1.06
N MET A 41 6.11 1.18 -0.72
CA MET A 41 5.13 2.24 -0.92
C MET A 41 5.29 3.38 0.08
N CYS A 42 5.63 3.06 1.33
CA CYS A 42 5.72 4.02 2.42
C CYS A 42 7.04 4.81 2.44
N ASP A 43 8.06 4.36 1.70
CA ASP A 43 9.28 5.15 1.50
C ASP A 43 8.95 6.56 0.98
N ARG A 44 9.39 7.59 1.70
CA ARG A 44 9.05 9.00 1.42
C ARG A 44 9.87 9.63 0.29
N HIS A 45 10.93 8.97 -0.17
CA HIS A 45 11.82 9.49 -1.22
C HIS A 45 11.58 8.82 -2.57
N PHE A 46 11.33 7.52 -2.55
CA PHE A 46 11.24 6.66 -3.73
C PHE A 46 9.87 6.00 -3.90
N GLY A 47 9.04 6.02 -2.85
CA GLY A 47 7.66 5.52 -2.86
C GLY A 47 6.62 6.63 -2.95
N VAL A 48 5.40 6.31 -2.53
CA VAL A 48 4.30 7.27 -2.39
C VAL A 48 4.50 8.14 -1.13
N GLY A 49 5.20 7.60 -0.12
CA GLY A 49 5.44 8.20 1.18
C GLY A 49 4.20 8.16 2.06
N ALA A 50 4.16 7.32 3.08
CA ALA A 50 3.03 7.22 4.01
C ALA A 50 3.51 6.64 5.34
N ASP A 51 2.68 6.72 6.38
CA ASP A 51 2.95 6.07 7.66
C ASP A 51 2.63 4.56 7.63
N GLY A 52 1.78 4.12 6.70
CA GLY A 52 1.50 2.70 6.53
C GLY A 52 0.65 2.34 5.30
N LEU A 53 0.48 1.04 5.12
CA LEU A 53 -0.41 0.42 4.13
C LEU A 53 -1.64 -0.18 4.84
N ILE A 54 -2.83 0.14 4.36
CA ILE A 54 -4.09 -0.50 4.74
C ILE A 54 -4.56 -1.34 3.56
N VAL A 55 -4.78 -2.63 3.81
CA VAL A 55 -5.40 -3.56 2.87
C VAL A 55 -6.81 -3.84 3.37
N VAL A 56 -7.81 -3.57 2.52
CA VAL A 56 -9.24 -3.76 2.82
C VAL A 56 -9.72 -5.09 2.25
#